data_AF-A0A1F5H3J2-F1
#
_entry.id   AF-A0A1F5H3J2-F1
#
_cell.length_a   1.000
_cell.length_b   1.000
_cell.length_c   1.000
_cell.angle_alpha   90.00
_cell.angle_beta   90.00
_cell.angle_gamma   90.00
#
_symmetry.space_group_name_H-M   'P 1'
#
loop_
_entity.id
_entity.type
_entity.pdbx_description
1 polymer ?
#
loop_
_entity_poly.entity_id
_entity_poly.type
_entity_poly.pdbx_seq_one_letter_code
_entity_poly.pdbx_strand_id
1 'polypeptide(L)' 'MIKKILAPVQAWILLQGKCVGCGRSLALSRKIERGNNTQKVICSCGRIFIFDKRTGKYHRATFVEAKVD' A
#
# COMPACT_ATOMS: atom_id res chain seq x y z
N MET A 1 -14.91 -16.15 14.83
CA MET A 1 -13.46 -16.40 14.58
C MET A 1 -13.04 -16.26 13.10
N ILE A 2 -13.90 -15.72 12.23
CA ILE A 2 -13.62 -15.49 10.79
C ILE A 2 -12.63 -14.32 10.54
N LYS A 3 -12.50 -13.39 11.50
CA LYS A 3 -11.56 -12.25 11.39
C LYS A 3 -10.08 -12.64 11.29
N LYS A 4 -9.70 -13.88 11.64
CA LYS A 4 -8.30 -14.35 11.60
C LYS A 4 -7.89 -15.03 10.28
N ILE A 5 -8.84 -15.42 9.43
CA ILE A 5 -8.56 -16.15 8.17
C ILE A 5 -8.47 -15.22 6.94
N LEU A 6 -9.08 -14.02 7.00
CA LEU A 6 -9.05 -13.04 5.89
C LEU A 6 -7.81 -12.13 5.88
N ALA A 7 -7.18 -11.91 7.05
CA ALA A 7 -5.94 -11.15 7.17
C ALA A 7 -4.76 -11.68 6.31
N PRO A 8 -4.48 -13.00 6.24
CA PRO A 8 -3.38 -13.50 5.41
C PRO A 8 -3.58 -13.18 3.93
N VAL A 9 -4.82 -13.19 3.43
CA VAL A 9 -5.10 -12.89 2.01
C VAL A 9 -4.84 -11.43 1.70
N GLN A 10 -5.25 -10.51 2.58
CA GLN A 10 -5.00 -9.08 2.38
C GLN A 10 -3.50 -8.75 2.41
N ALA A 11 -2.75 -9.36 3.33
CA ALA A 11 -1.30 -9.21 3.38
C ALA A 11 -0.61 -9.83 2.15
N TRP A 12 -1.11 -10.97 1.66
CA TRP A 12 -0.59 -11.64 0.47
C TRP A 12 -0.81 -10.85 -0.82
N ILE A 13 -2.01 -10.28 -1.02
CA ILE A 13 -2.30 -9.40 -2.16
C ILE A 13 -1.34 -8.19 -2.16
N LEU A 14 -1.08 -7.64 -0.98
CA LEU A 14 -0.18 -6.49 -0.85
C LEU A 14 1.28 -6.87 -1.07
N LEU A 15 1.69 -8.09 -0.67
CA LEU A 15 3.01 -8.66 -0.96
C LEU A 15 3.23 -8.85 -2.48
N GLN A 16 2.17 -9.18 -3.23
CA GLN A 16 2.19 -9.19 -4.70
C GLN A 16 2.26 -7.78 -5.32
N GLY A 17 2.30 -6.72 -4.51
CA GLY A 17 2.29 -5.34 -4.98
C GLY A 17 0.96 -4.93 -5.60
N LYS A 18 -0.16 -5.54 -5.17
CA LYS A 18 -1.50 -5.23 -5.68
C LYS A 18 -2.35 -4.51 -4.62
N CYS A 19 -3.28 -3.69 -5.09
CA CYS A 19 -4.25 -3.02 -4.24
C CYS A 19 -5.23 -4.03 -3.64
N VAL A 20 -5.30 -4.09 -2.31
CA VAL A 20 -6.20 -4.99 -1.56
C VAL A 20 -7.70 -4.79 -1.85
N GLY A 21 -8.08 -3.71 -2.52
CA GLY A 21 -9.49 -3.42 -2.80
C GLY A 21 -9.90 -3.47 -4.28
N CYS A 22 -9.00 -3.24 -5.23
CA CYS A 22 -9.33 -3.32 -6.66
C CYS A 22 -8.43 -4.29 -7.45
N GLY A 23 -7.45 -4.94 -6.81
CA GLY A 23 -6.56 -5.92 -7.42
C GLY A 23 -5.50 -5.36 -8.39
N ARG A 24 -5.56 -4.07 -8.72
CA ARG A 24 -4.60 -3.43 -9.65
C ARG A 24 -3.19 -3.35 -9.07
N SER A 25 -2.19 -3.38 -9.94
CA SER A 25 -0.79 -3.24 -9.57
C SER A 25 -0.48 -1.84 -9.02
N LEU A 26 0.11 -1.80 -7.83
CA LEU A 26 0.62 -0.58 -7.18
C LEU A 26 1.91 -0.10 -7.86
N ALA A 27 2.62 -0.97 -8.58
CA ALA A 27 3.84 -0.59 -9.29
C ALA A 27 3.57 0.43 -10.42
N LEU A 28 2.39 0.37 -11.04
CA LEU A 28 1.93 1.27 -12.11
C LEU A 28 1.10 2.45 -11.60
N SER A 29 0.87 2.52 -10.29
CA SER A 29 0.08 3.58 -9.67
C SER A 29 0.91 4.86 -9.50
N ARG A 30 0.26 6.00 -9.24
CA ARG A 30 0.95 7.28 -9.01
C ARG A 30 1.82 7.18 -7.75
N LYS A 31 3.12 7.44 -7.88
CA LYS A 31 4.08 7.42 -6.76
C LYS A 31 4.59 8.83 -6.49
N ILE A 32 4.63 9.20 -5.22
CA ILE A 32 5.15 10.47 -4.73
C ILE A 32 6.30 10.11 -3.78
N GLU A 33 7.49 10.59 -4.10
CA GLU A 33 8.66 10.40 -3.25
C GLU A 33 8.46 11.08 -1.90
N ARG A 34 8.90 10.42 -0.84
CA ARG A 34 8.87 10.97 0.53
C ARG A 34 10.24 10.84 1.16
N GLY A 35 10.45 11.60 2.23
CA GLY A 35 11.59 11.42 3.10
C GLY A 35 11.66 10.00 3.68
N ASN A 36 12.83 9.66 4.23
CA ASN A 36 13.07 8.40 4.94
C ASN A 36 12.94 7.13 4.07
N ASN A 37 13.30 7.20 2.78
CA ASN A 37 13.26 6.06 1.86
C ASN A 37 11.87 5.45 1.66
N THR A 38 10.83 6.28 1.75
CA THR A 38 9.44 5.84 1.51
C THR A 38 8.85 6.53 0.29
N GLN A 39 7.85 5.91 -0.34
CA GLN A 39 7.05 6.50 -1.41
C GLN A 39 5.58 6.39 -1.07
N LYS A 40 4.82 7.47 -1.25
CA LYS A 40 3.35 7.43 -1.21
C LYS A 40 2.85 6.96 -2.56
N VAL A 41 2.06 5.89 -2.54
CA VAL A 41 1.51 5.24 -3.73
C VAL A 41 0.00 5.36 -3.71
N ILE A 42 -0.56 6.07 -4.68
CA ILE A 42 -1.98 6.35 -4.79
C ILE A 42 -2.55 5.45 -5.89
N CYS A 43 -3.33 4.46 -5.49
CA CYS A 43 -4.02 3.58 -6.43
C CYS A 43 -5.11 4.36 -7.18
N SER A 44 -5.43 3.93 -8.40
CA SER A 44 -6.50 4.54 -9.20
C SER A 44 -7.89 4.47 -8.55
N CYS A 45 -8.11 3.57 -7.59
CA CYS A 45 -9.34 3.53 -6.79
C CYS A 45 -9.33 4.52 -5.60
N GLY A 46 -8.36 5.42 -5.51
CA GLY A 46 -8.21 6.41 -4.43
C GLY A 46 -7.58 5.91 -3.14
N ARG A 47 -7.25 4.62 -3.01
CA ARG A 47 -6.58 4.09 -1.82
C ARG A 47 -5.09 4.47 -1.82
N ILE A 48 -4.60 4.85 -0.65
CA ILE A 48 -3.23 5.30 -0.45
C ILE A 48 -2.44 4.21 0.29
N PHE A 49 -1.26 3.93 -0.23
CA PHE A 49 -0.29 2.99 0.30
C PHE A 49 1.04 3.70 0.49
N ILE A 50 1.88 3.17 1.36
CA ILE A 50 3.27 3.57 1.49
C ILE A 50 4.13 2.40 1.06
N PHE A 51 5.11 2.67 0.20
CA PHE A 51 6.14 1.74 -0.21
C PHE A 51 7.43 2.10 0.51
N ASP A 52 7.95 1.17 1.30
CA ASP A 52 9.26 1.30 1.93
C ASP A 52 10.32 0.73 0.99
N LYS A 53 11.21 1.60 0.49
CA LYS A 53 12.29 1.20 -0.42
C LYS A 53 13.34 0.32 0.26
N ARG A 54 13.49 0.40 1.59
CA ARG A 54 14.47 -0.40 2.34
C ARG A 54 14.04 -1.86 2.40
N THR A 55 12.75 -2.10 2.62
CA THR A 55 12.20 -3.45 2.79
C THR A 55 11.52 -3.98 1.52
N GLY A 56 11.25 -3.12 0.53
CA GLY A 56 10.54 -3.48 -0.70
C GLY A 56 9.07 -3.81 -0.46
N LYS A 57 8.49 -3.36 0.65
CA LYS A 57 7.14 -3.72 1.08
C LYS A 57 6.17 -2.56 0.96
N TYR A 58 4.93 -2.89 0.65
CA TYR A 58 3.81 -1.96 0.73
C TYR A 58 3.07 -2.15 2.05
N HIS A 59 2.63 -1.05 2.67
CA HIS A 59 1.62 -1.04 3.73
C HIS A 59 0.53 -0.03 3.40
N ARG A 60 -0.63 -0.16 4.05
CA ARG A 60 -1.69 0.85 3.94
C ARG A 60 -1.24 2.10 4.68
N ALA A 61 -1.38 3.26 4.05
CA ALA A 61 -1.06 4.52 4.70
C ALA A 61 -1.95 4.73 5.93
N THR A 62 -1.33 5.12 7.04
CA THR A 62 -2.03 5.64 8.22
C THR A 62 -2.65 7.01 7.91
N PHE A 63 -3.55 7.49 8.77
CA PHE A 63 -4.16 8.82 8.61
C PHE A 63 -3.11 9.95 8.55
N VAL A 64 -2.03 9.82 9.32
CA VAL A 64 -0.93 10.80 9.34
C VAL A 64 -0.16 10.73 8.02
N GLU A 65 0.17 9.53 7.55
CA GLU A 65 0.88 9.35 6.28
C GLU A 65 0.04 9.82 5.09
N ALA A 66 -1.28 9.62 5.10
CA ALA A 66 -2.15 10.06 4.01
C ALA A 66 -2.16 11.60 3.83
N LYS A 67 -2.05 12.35 4.94
CA LYS A 67 -2.12 13.82 5.01
C LYS A 67 -0.81 14.55 4.72
N VAL A 68 0.31 13.85 4.57
CA VAL A 68 1.55 14.51 4.14
C VAL A 68 1.42 14.79 2.65
N ASP A 69 1.18 16.06 2.36
CA ASP A 69 1.22 16.73 1.06
C ASP A 69 2.66 17.13 0.72
#